data_AF-A0A7W6D4S7-F1
#
_entry.id   AF-A0A7W6D4S7-F1
#
_cell.length_a   1.000
_cell.length_b   1.000
_cell.length_c   1.000
_cell.angle_alpha   90.00
_cell.angle_beta   90.00
_cell.angle_gamma   90.00
#
_symmetry.space_group_name_H-M   'P 1'
#
loop_
_entity.id
_entity.type
_entity.pdbx_description
1 polymer ?
#
loop_
_entity_poly.entity_id
_entity_poly.type
_entity_poly.pdbx_seq_one_letter_code
_entity_poly.pdbx_strand_id
1 'polypeptide(L)'
;MIRKMWIAALASAAVMTAIPTANAAIELHNTVTGEPLNLDDAGPEGKDVAAFKEFLETGKNPYLDQPNCLAKAQELYLGACSGCHGHVGEGKIGPALNDSYWTYPDNNTDKGLFETIFGGASGQMGPMYNLLNVDEILLAMAWVRHMYTGSKEDAAWLNEKQLANFKPFDGKDAPKPQGDTLPECKVD
;
A
#
# COMPACT_ATOMS: atom_id res chain seq x y z
N MET A 1 -10.57 39.19 -72.45
CA MET A 1 -10.07 39.62 -71.13
C MET A 1 -10.83 38.82 -70.08
N ILE A 2 -10.41 37.60 -69.77
CA ILE A 2 -9.59 37.18 -68.60
C ILE A 2 -10.14 37.67 -67.25
N ARG A 3 -10.70 36.75 -66.46
CA ARG A 3 -10.23 36.43 -65.10
C ARG A 3 -10.93 35.18 -64.56
N LYS A 4 -10.21 34.05 -64.59
CA LYS A 4 -10.56 32.85 -63.82
C LYS A 4 -10.16 33.10 -62.37
N MET A 5 -11.14 33.09 -61.48
CA MET A 5 -10.96 33.27 -60.04
C MET A 5 -10.67 31.90 -59.43
N TRP A 6 -9.45 31.73 -58.92
CA TRP A 6 -9.04 30.50 -58.22
C TRP A 6 -9.38 30.67 -56.75
N ILE A 7 -10.28 29.83 -56.23
CA ILE A 7 -10.56 29.72 -54.80
C ILE A 7 -9.55 28.70 -54.24
N ALA A 8 -8.58 29.19 -53.48
CA ALA A 8 -7.67 28.32 -52.72
C ALA A 8 -8.40 27.85 -51.47
N ALA A 9 -8.72 26.56 -51.40
CA ALA A 9 -9.21 25.92 -50.19
C ALA A 9 -8.02 25.70 -49.24
N LEU A 10 -7.95 26.49 -48.16
CA LEU A 10 -7.05 26.21 -47.05
C LEU A 10 -7.62 25.03 -46.25
N ALA A 11 -7.01 23.86 -46.41
CA ALA A 11 -7.24 22.72 -45.52
C ALA A 11 -6.49 23.00 -44.20
N SER A 12 -7.22 23.46 -43.18
CA SER A 12 -6.69 23.55 -41.82
C SER A 12 -6.48 22.14 -41.28
N ALA A 13 -5.24 21.65 -41.26
CA ALA A 13 -4.87 20.46 -40.53
C ALA A 13 -4.91 20.77 -39.02
N ALA A 14 -5.97 20.32 -38.34
CA ALA A 14 -6.03 20.36 -36.89
C ALA A 14 -5.05 19.31 -36.35
N VAL A 15 -3.89 19.77 -35.86
CA VAL A 15 -2.97 18.94 -35.10
C VAL A 15 -3.60 18.69 -33.73
N MET A 16 -4.25 17.53 -33.57
CA MET A 16 -4.64 17.02 -32.26
C MET A 16 -3.37 16.61 -31.52
N THR A 17 -2.82 17.50 -30.71
CA THR A 17 -1.81 17.13 -29.72
C THR A 17 -2.50 16.29 -28.66
N ALA A 18 -2.23 14.98 -28.66
CA ALA A 18 -2.60 14.12 -27.53
C ALA A 18 -1.85 14.62 -26.30
N ILE A 19 -2.58 15.18 -25.33
CA ILE A 19 -2.03 15.51 -24.02
C ILE A 19 -1.80 14.16 -23.33
N PRO A 20 -0.57 13.77 -22.97
CA PRO A 20 -0.37 12.60 -22.15
C PRO A 20 -1.03 12.88 -20.80
N THR A 21 -2.02 12.06 -20.44
CA THR A 21 -2.55 12.04 -19.07
C THR A 21 -1.48 11.44 -18.18
N ALA A 22 -0.65 12.28 -17.57
CA ALA A 22 0.15 11.84 -16.44
C ALA A 22 -0.83 11.45 -15.32
N ASN A 23 -0.91 10.17 -14.99
CA ASN A 23 -1.61 9.75 -13.79
C ASN A 23 -0.87 10.36 -12.59
N ALA A 24 -1.53 11.28 -11.89
CA ALA A 24 -0.98 11.84 -10.67
C ALA A 24 -0.91 10.75 -9.60
N ALA A 25 0.18 10.70 -8.84
CA ALA A 25 0.27 9.86 -7.66
C ALA A 25 -0.86 10.19 -6.68
N ILE A 26 -1.33 9.19 -5.94
CA ILE A 26 -2.35 9.38 -4.91
C ILE A 26 -1.88 10.40 -3.88
N GLU A 27 -2.81 11.22 -3.40
CA GLU A 27 -2.54 12.11 -2.28
C GLU A 27 -2.63 11.33 -0.97
N LEU A 28 -1.62 11.49 -0.12
CA LEU A 28 -1.53 10.86 1.18
C LEU A 28 -1.66 11.93 2.28
N HIS A 29 -2.48 11.67 3.29
CA HIS A 29 -2.82 12.60 4.36
C HIS A 29 -2.64 11.95 5.73
N ASN A 30 -2.25 12.73 6.73
CA ASN A 30 -2.12 12.27 8.10
C ASN A 30 -3.48 11.85 8.64
N THR A 31 -3.55 10.66 9.24
CA THR A 31 -4.80 10.07 9.73
C THR A 31 -5.50 10.89 10.82
N VAL A 32 -4.75 11.71 11.58
CA VAL A 32 -5.30 12.52 12.68
C VAL A 32 -5.53 13.97 12.26
N THR A 33 -4.57 14.60 11.58
CA THR A 33 -4.65 16.03 11.24
C THR A 33 -5.27 16.31 9.87
N GLY A 34 -5.27 15.32 8.97
CA GLY A 34 -5.67 15.49 7.57
C GLY A 34 -4.67 16.28 6.72
N GLU A 35 -3.51 16.67 7.27
CA GLU A 35 -2.48 17.39 6.52
C GLU A 35 -1.77 16.45 5.54
N PRO A 36 -1.32 16.93 4.37
CA PRO A 36 -0.56 16.12 3.43
C PRO A 36 0.71 15.53 4.06
N LEU A 37 0.96 14.24 3.80
CA LEU A 37 2.18 13.57 4.24
C LEU A 37 3.35 13.93 3.33
N ASN A 38 4.51 14.19 3.94
CA ASN A 38 5.75 14.42 3.21
C ASN A 38 6.55 13.12 3.09
N LEU A 39 6.55 12.50 1.91
CA LEU A 39 7.32 11.27 1.68
C LEU A 39 8.83 11.46 1.81
N ASP A 40 9.34 12.69 1.78
CA ASP A 40 10.75 13.01 2.04
C ASP A 40 11.18 12.88 3.50
N ASP A 41 10.22 12.66 4.41
CA ASP A 41 10.52 12.33 5.81
C ASP A 41 11.11 10.90 5.94
N ALA A 42 10.81 10.01 4.99
CA ALA A 42 11.46 8.71 4.87
C ALA A 42 12.76 8.81 4.07
N GLY A 43 13.72 7.94 4.43
CA GLY A 43 14.96 7.75 3.68
C GLY A 43 14.72 7.36 2.21
N PRO A 44 15.76 7.41 1.35
CA PRO A 44 15.63 7.15 -0.08
C PRO A 44 15.33 5.68 -0.41
N GLU A 45 15.60 4.75 0.50
CA GLU A 45 15.39 3.32 0.30
C GLU A 45 13.89 3.00 0.10
N GLY A 46 13.60 2.00 -0.73
CA GLY A 46 12.22 1.57 -1.03
C GLY A 46 11.45 2.47 -2.01
N LYS A 47 11.79 3.75 -2.13
CA LYS A 47 11.05 4.72 -2.99
C LYS A 47 11.06 4.36 -4.48
N ASP A 48 12.11 3.68 -4.95
CA ASP A 48 12.28 3.33 -6.36
C ASP A 48 11.77 1.93 -6.73
N VAL A 49 11.31 1.15 -5.75
CA VAL A 49 10.82 -0.22 -5.94
C VAL A 49 9.49 -0.19 -6.70
N ALA A 50 9.30 -1.13 -7.63
CA ALA A 50 8.10 -1.21 -8.46
C ALA A 50 6.81 -1.29 -7.62
N ALA A 51 6.84 -2.05 -6.52
CA ALA A 51 5.72 -2.18 -5.60
C ALA A 51 5.28 -0.85 -5.00
N PHE A 52 6.22 -0.02 -4.54
CA PHE A 52 5.90 1.29 -3.97
C PHE A 52 5.39 2.26 -5.04
N LYS A 53 5.93 2.21 -6.26
CA LYS A 53 5.42 3.00 -7.40
C LYS A 53 3.98 2.62 -7.75
N GLU A 54 3.67 1.33 -7.82
CA GLU A 54 2.30 0.85 -8.04
C GLU A 54 1.36 1.28 -6.91
N PHE A 55 1.81 1.21 -5.66
CA PHE A 55 1.04 1.71 -4.53
C PHE A 55 0.74 3.22 -4.68
N LEU A 56 1.71 4.03 -5.07
CA LEU A 56 1.48 5.46 -5.30
C LEU A 56 0.56 5.73 -6.50
N GLU A 57 0.47 4.84 -7.47
CA GLU A 57 -0.44 5.00 -8.61
C GLU A 57 -1.88 4.55 -8.29
N THR A 58 -2.04 3.53 -7.43
CA THR A 58 -3.32 2.80 -7.29
C THR A 58 -3.91 2.83 -5.88
N GLY A 59 -3.09 3.12 -4.87
CA GLY A 59 -3.43 2.94 -3.45
C GLY A 59 -3.60 1.48 -3.02
N LYS A 60 -3.18 0.52 -3.84
CA LYS A 60 -3.26 -0.93 -3.56
C LYS A 60 -1.88 -1.47 -3.22
N ASN A 61 -1.82 -2.40 -2.27
CA ASN A 61 -0.58 -3.04 -1.89
C ASN A 61 -0.35 -4.30 -2.75
N PRO A 62 0.68 -4.35 -3.60
CA PRO A 62 0.92 -5.49 -4.49
C PRO A 62 1.53 -6.70 -3.77
N TYR A 63 1.97 -6.55 -2.51
CA TYR A 63 2.47 -7.66 -1.68
C TYR A 63 1.36 -8.53 -1.06
N LEU A 64 0.08 -8.15 -1.23
CA LEU A 64 -1.04 -8.98 -0.78
C LEU A 64 -1.05 -10.31 -1.56
N ASP A 65 -1.26 -11.41 -0.83
CA ASP A 65 -1.25 -12.79 -1.37
C ASP A 65 0.08 -13.25 -2.00
N GLN A 66 1.22 -12.64 -1.66
CA GLN A 66 2.55 -13.07 -2.12
C GLN A 66 3.24 -13.99 -1.08
N PRO A 67 3.23 -15.33 -1.24
CA PRO A 67 3.70 -16.23 -0.18
C PRO A 67 5.21 -16.13 0.07
N ASN A 68 5.99 -15.79 -0.96
CA ASN A 68 7.43 -15.53 -0.88
C ASN A 68 7.76 -14.28 -0.04
N CYS A 69 6.80 -13.36 0.16
CA CYS A 69 7.00 -12.15 0.93
C CYS A 69 6.63 -12.30 2.42
N LEU A 70 5.81 -13.30 2.77
CA LEU A 70 5.25 -13.44 4.13
C LEU A 70 6.31 -13.59 5.22
N ALA A 71 7.43 -14.26 4.96
CA ALA A 71 8.49 -14.42 5.96
C ALA A 71 9.15 -13.08 6.31
N LYS A 72 9.43 -12.23 5.31
CA LYS A 72 9.98 -10.89 5.52
C LYS A 72 8.94 -9.95 6.13
N ALA A 73 7.70 -10.03 5.64
CA ALA A 73 6.58 -9.26 6.16
C ALA A 73 6.34 -9.54 7.65
N GLN A 74 6.38 -10.82 8.07
CA GLN A 74 6.30 -11.22 9.47
C GLN A 74 7.47 -10.67 10.29
N GLU A 75 8.71 -10.80 9.80
CA GLU A 75 9.90 -10.28 10.50
C GLU A 75 9.75 -8.79 10.81
N LEU A 76 9.35 -7.99 9.81
CA LEU A 76 9.14 -6.55 9.96
C LEU A 76 8.05 -6.24 10.99
N TYR A 77 6.91 -6.94 10.92
CA TYR A 77 5.84 -6.77 11.91
C TYR A 77 6.29 -7.14 13.33
N LEU A 78 7.03 -8.24 13.49
CA LEU A 78 7.53 -8.66 14.79
C LEU A 78 8.52 -7.65 15.38
N GLY A 79 9.40 -7.08 14.55
CA GLY A 79 10.37 -6.08 14.95
C GLY A 79 9.78 -4.71 15.28
N ALA A 80 8.76 -4.26 14.54
CA ALA A 80 8.24 -2.89 14.63
C ALA A 80 6.88 -2.76 15.35
N CYS A 81 6.02 -3.78 15.31
CA CYS A 81 4.61 -3.64 15.68
C CYS A 81 4.20 -4.52 16.87
N SER A 82 4.73 -5.74 16.94
CA SER A 82 4.24 -6.79 17.85
C SER A 82 4.32 -6.42 19.34
N GLY A 83 5.31 -5.60 19.71
CA GLY A 83 5.48 -5.13 21.10
C GLY A 83 4.23 -4.42 21.64
N CYS A 84 3.51 -3.69 20.77
CA CYS A 84 2.30 -2.96 21.13
C CYS A 84 1.02 -3.65 20.65
N HIS A 85 1.03 -4.30 19.49
CA HIS A 85 -0.17 -4.88 18.86
C HIS A 85 -0.32 -6.40 19.02
N GLY A 86 0.60 -7.07 19.72
CA GLY A 86 0.56 -8.52 19.94
C GLY A 86 1.29 -9.32 18.85
N HIS A 87 1.58 -10.60 19.12
CA HIS A 87 2.38 -11.44 18.20
C HIS A 87 1.64 -11.72 16.88
N VAL A 88 0.31 -11.78 16.94
CA VAL A 88 -0.59 -12.06 15.81
C VAL A 88 -1.61 -10.94 15.58
N GLY A 89 -1.30 -9.72 16.03
CA GLY A 89 -2.19 -8.56 15.88
C GLY A 89 -3.40 -8.59 16.82
N GLU A 90 -3.38 -9.41 17.86
CA GLU A 90 -4.49 -9.60 18.81
C GLU A 90 -4.73 -8.42 19.76
N GLY A 91 -3.88 -7.40 19.72
CA GLY A 91 -3.92 -6.24 20.61
C GLY A 91 -3.21 -6.50 21.94
N LYS A 92 -2.60 -5.46 22.49
CA LYS A 92 -1.91 -5.53 23.79
C LYS A 92 -1.89 -4.15 24.47
N ILE A 93 -0.92 -3.32 24.09
CA ILE A 93 -0.85 -1.91 24.51
C ILE A 93 -1.67 -1.06 23.53
N GLY A 94 -1.49 -1.33 22.25
CA GLY A 94 -2.32 -0.82 21.17
C GLY A 94 -3.52 -1.72 20.88
N PRO A 95 -4.45 -1.26 20.04
CA PRO A 95 -5.63 -2.02 19.64
C PRO A 95 -5.25 -3.29 18.85
N ALA A 96 -6.19 -4.22 18.74
CA ALA A 96 -6.09 -5.32 17.79
C ALA A 96 -6.04 -4.77 16.36
N LEU A 97 -5.32 -5.48 15.49
CA LEU A 97 -5.16 -5.20 14.06
C LEU A 97 -5.67 -6.37 13.19
N ASN A 98 -6.08 -7.48 13.81
CA ASN A 98 -6.47 -8.72 13.15
C ASN A 98 -7.99 -8.96 13.12
N ASP A 99 -8.79 -7.97 13.53
CA ASP A 99 -10.25 -8.01 13.47
C ASP A 99 -10.81 -6.99 12.47
N SER A 100 -12.14 -6.90 12.36
CA SER A 100 -12.82 -6.03 11.38
C SER A 100 -13.00 -4.59 11.86
N TYR A 101 -12.66 -4.28 13.11
CA TYR A 101 -12.88 -2.98 13.71
C TYR A 101 -11.63 -2.10 13.59
N TRP A 102 -11.79 -0.94 12.95
CA TRP A 102 -10.75 0.07 12.87
C TRP A 102 -11.20 1.35 13.56
N THR A 103 -10.43 1.80 14.56
CA THR A 103 -10.64 3.12 15.20
C THR A 103 -10.61 4.26 14.18
N TYR A 104 -9.73 4.14 13.19
CA TYR A 104 -9.68 5.02 12.02
C TYR A 104 -10.21 4.24 10.81
N PRO A 105 -11.46 4.48 10.36
CA PRO A 105 -12.12 3.65 9.35
C PRO A 105 -11.37 3.50 8.03
N ASP A 106 -10.60 4.52 7.64
CA ASP A 106 -9.80 4.51 6.41
C ASP A 106 -8.72 3.42 6.42
N ASN A 107 -8.34 2.89 7.60
CA ASN A 107 -7.43 1.74 7.73
C ASN A 107 -8.02 0.44 7.19
N ASN A 108 -9.31 0.42 6.83
CA ASN A 108 -9.88 -0.65 6.03
C ASN A 108 -9.46 -0.60 4.54
N THR A 109 -8.61 0.35 4.17
CA THR A 109 -7.94 0.43 2.87
C THR A 109 -6.43 0.41 3.05
N ASP A 110 -5.67 -0.07 2.04
CA ASP A 110 -4.20 -0.05 2.12
C ASP A 110 -3.66 1.38 2.14
N LYS A 111 -4.27 2.30 1.38
CA LYS A 111 -3.94 3.72 1.45
C LYS A 111 -4.04 4.28 2.89
N GLY A 112 -5.19 4.12 3.55
CA GLY A 112 -5.38 4.63 4.91
C GLY A 112 -4.48 3.95 5.95
N LEU A 113 -4.24 2.65 5.79
CA LEU A 113 -3.31 1.93 6.66
C LEU A 113 -1.86 2.43 6.47
N PHE A 114 -1.43 2.68 5.24
CA PHE A 114 -0.13 3.30 4.95
C PHE A 114 -0.05 4.70 5.58
N GLU A 115 -1.07 5.53 5.41
CA GLU A 115 -1.16 6.87 6.01
C GLU A 115 -0.97 6.83 7.53
N THR A 116 -1.63 5.88 8.20
CA THR A 116 -1.50 5.68 9.66
C THR A 116 -0.10 5.25 10.06
N ILE A 117 0.51 4.31 9.34
CA ILE A 117 1.83 3.77 9.69
C ILE A 117 2.92 4.80 9.40
N PHE A 118 2.86 5.45 8.23
CA PHE A 118 3.82 6.46 7.82
C PHE A 118 3.73 7.70 8.71
N GLY A 119 2.55 8.32 8.80
CA GLY A 119 2.33 9.59 9.50
C GLY A 119 2.10 9.46 10.99
N GLY A 120 1.89 8.24 11.50
CA GLY A 120 1.47 8.00 12.87
C GLY A 120 0.00 8.32 13.11
N ALA A 121 -0.47 7.92 14.29
CA ALA A 121 -1.78 8.26 14.80
C ALA A 121 -1.63 9.08 16.09
N SER A 122 -2.37 8.72 17.14
CA SER A 122 -2.37 9.42 18.42
C SER A 122 -1.52 8.69 19.47
N GLY A 123 -0.95 9.45 20.42
CA GLY A 123 -0.28 8.88 21.58
C GLY A 123 1.05 8.21 21.23
N GLN A 124 1.19 6.92 21.58
CA GLN A 124 2.42 6.16 21.36
C GLN A 124 2.57 5.61 19.92
N MET A 125 1.50 5.65 19.11
CA MET A 125 1.58 5.28 17.69
C MET A 125 2.14 6.46 16.89
N GLY A 126 3.44 6.70 17.02
CA GLY A 126 4.14 7.72 16.24
C GLY A 126 4.36 7.32 14.78
N PRO A 127 4.91 8.22 13.95
CA PRO A 127 5.27 7.92 12.57
C PRO A 127 6.40 6.88 12.49
N MET A 128 6.28 5.93 11.55
CA MET A 128 7.23 4.82 11.41
C MET A 128 8.32 5.04 10.33
N TYR A 129 8.31 6.18 9.62
CA TYR A 129 9.27 6.47 8.54
C TYR A 129 10.75 6.55 8.98
N ASN A 130 11.02 6.64 10.30
CA ASN A 130 12.38 6.58 10.86
C ASN A 130 12.86 5.16 11.16
N LEU A 131 11.95 4.18 11.19
CA LEU A 131 12.24 2.78 11.53
C LEU A 131 12.13 1.86 10.31
N LEU A 132 11.17 2.12 9.43
CA LEU A 132 10.91 1.36 8.22
C LEU A 132 11.01 2.26 7.01
N ASN A 133 11.63 1.77 5.94
CA ASN A 133 11.51 2.44 4.65
C ASN A 133 10.10 2.22 4.04
N VAL A 134 9.75 2.96 2.99
CA VAL A 134 8.38 2.95 2.45
C VAL A 134 7.95 1.60 1.85
N ASP A 135 8.89 0.80 1.33
CA ASP A 135 8.63 -0.53 0.81
C ASP A 135 8.43 -1.54 1.96
N GLU A 136 9.22 -1.42 3.02
CA GLU A 136 9.07 -2.20 4.24
C GLU A 136 7.73 -1.93 4.95
N ILE A 137 7.21 -0.69 4.89
CA ILE A 137 5.85 -0.39 5.36
C ILE A 137 4.82 -1.22 4.60
N LEU A 138 4.91 -1.31 3.26
CA LEU A 138 3.99 -2.13 2.46
C LEU A 138 4.10 -3.62 2.80
N LEU A 139 5.32 -4.13 3.05
CA LEU A 139 5.51 -5.51 3.50
C LEU A 139 4.90 -5.75 4.88
N ALA A 140 5.14 -4.87 5.85
CA ALA A 140 4.53 -4.98 7.18
C ALA A 140 2.99 -4.94 7.11
N MET A 141 2.43 -4.08 6.25
CA MET A 141 0.99 -4.04 5.97
C MET A 141 0.46 -5.36 5.41
N ALA A 142 1.21 -6.00 4.50
CA ALA A 142 0.81 -7.30 3.95
C ALA A 142 0.68 -8.37 5.04
N TRP A 143 1.55 -8.34 6.06
CA TRP A 143 1.42 -9.22 7.22
C TRP A 143 0.22 -8.87 8.10
N VAL A 144 -0.04 -7.57 8.34
CA VAL A 144 -1.25 -7.13 9.06
C VAL A 144 -2.52 -7.64 8.37
N ARG A 145 -2.60 -7.54 7.04
CA ARG A 145 -3.71 -8.08 6.25
C ARG A 145 -3.78 -9.61 6.30
N HIS A 146 -2.63 -10.30 6.30
CA HIS A 146 -2.55 -11.75 6.36
C HIS A 146 -3.07 -12.32 7.70
N MET A 147 -2.83 -11.61 8.80
CA MET A 147 -3.26 -12.05 10.14
C MET A 147 -4.76 -11.86 10.41
N TYR A 148 -5.51 -11.28 9.47
CA TYR A 148 -6.93 -11.01 9.64
C TYR A 148 -7.76 -12.28 9.92
N THR A 149 -8.59 -12.22 10.95
CA THR A 149 -9.38 -13.35 11.48
C THR A 149 -10.89 -13.21 11.23
N GLY A 150 -11.33 -12.05 10.71
CA GLY A 150 -12.74 -11.75 10.50
C GLY A 150 -13.30 -12.30 9.20
N SER A 151 -14.46 -11.75 8.81
CA SER A 151 -15.22 -12.18 7.64
C SER A 151 -14.61 -11.62 6.34
N LYS A 152 -14.66 -12.39 5.25
CA LYS A 152 -14.16 -11.91 3.95
C LYS A 152 -14.95 -10.70 3.45
N GLU A 153 -16.19 -10.53 3.90
CA GLU A 153 -17.09 -9.44 3.55
C GLU A 153 -16.57 -8.08 4.04
N ASP A 154 -15.78 -8.07 5.13
CA ASP A 154 -15.21 -6.85 5.70
C ASP A 154 -13.80 -6.54 5.16
N ALA A 155 -13.19 -7.47 4.40
CA ALA A 155 -11.82 -7.37 3.89
C ALA A 155 -11.71 -6.49 2.63
N ALA A 156 -12.05 -5.21 2.75
CA ALA A 156 -12.16 -4.26 1.64
C ALA A 156 -10.82 -3.97 0.89
N TRP A 157 -9.70 -4.38 1.47
CA TRP A 157 -8.38 -4.31 0.82
C TRP A 157 -8.19 -5.39 -0.27
N LEU A 158 -8.92 -6.50 -0.21
CA LEU A 158 -8.78 -7.61 -1.16
C LEU A 158 -9.62 -7.40 -2.42
N ASN A 159 -9.07 -7.80 -3.57
CA ASN A 159 -9.82 -7.89 -4.82
C ASN A 159 -10.58 -9.23 -4.94
N GLU A 160 -11.40 -9.39 -5.99
CA GLU A 160 -12.24 -10.60 -6.19
C GLU A 160 -11.43 -11.91 -6.20
N LYS A 161 -10.25 -11.91 -6.83
CA LYS A 161 -9.40 -13.12 -6.90
C LYS A 161 -8.81 -13.47 -5.54
N GLN A 162 -8.40 -12.46 -4.78
CA GLN A 162 -7.86 -12.62 -3.44
C GLN A 162 -8.95 -13.10 -2.47
N LEU A 163 -10.15 -12.49 -2.53
CA LEU A 163 -11.31 -12.91 -1.75
C LEU A 163 -11.74 -14.37 -2.03
N ALA A 164 -11.58 -14.86 -3.26
CA ALA A 164 -11.87 -16.24 -3.60
C ALA A 164 -10.95 -17.25 -2.89
N ASN A 165 -9.73 -16.83 -2.53
CA ASN A 165 -8.73 -17.65 -1.84
C ASN A 165 -8.60 -17.32 -0.35
N PHE A 166 -9.28 -16.28 0.13
CA PHE A 166 -9.20 -15.83 1.51
C PHE A 166 -9.58 -16.92 2.50
N LYS A 167 -8.78 -17.03 3.56
CA LYS A 167 -9.06 -17.83 4.74
C LYS A 167 -8.68 -17.01 5.96
N PRO A 168 -9.51 -17.00 7.02
CA PRO A 168 -9.10 -16.42 8.30
C PRO A 168 -7.78 -17.01 8.76
N PHE A 169 -6.92 -16.16 9.33
CA PHE A 169 -5.62 -16.56 9.83
C PHE A 169 -5.71 -17.70 10.84
N ASP A 170 -4.81 -18.68 10.73
CA ASP A 170 -4.84 -19.92 11.53
C ASP A 170 -3.94 -19.89 12.77
N GLY A 171 -3.33 -18.73 13.06
CA GLY A 171 -2.46 -18.53 14.21
C GLY A 171 -1.02 -19.00 14.01
N LYS A 172 -0.65 -19.49 12.82
CA LYS A 172 0.70 -19.99 12.55
C LYS A 172 1.62 -18.90 12.01
N ASP A 173 2.90 -18.98 12.39
CA ASP A 173 3.95 -18.17 11.79
C ASP A 173 4.07 -18.44 10.28
N ALA A 174 4.61 -17.47 9.55
CA ALA A 174 4.95 -17.64 8.14
C ALA A 174 5.89 -18.84 7.95
N PRO A 175 5.76 -19.59 6.84
CA PRO A 175 6.69 -20.66 6.54
C PRO A 175 8.14 -20.15 6.59
N LYS A 176 8.98 -20.88 7.33
CA LYS A 176 10.41 -20.55 7.39
C LYS A 176 11.01 -20.61 5.98
N PRO A 177 11.89 -19.67 5.61
CA PRO A 177 12.67 -19.74 4.39
C PRO A 177 13.36 -21.10 4.23
N GLN A 178 13.50 -21.55 2.99
CA GLN A 178 14.33 -22.70 2.67
C GLN A 178 15.79 -22.24 2.58
N GLY A 179 16.56 -22.51 3.64
CA GLY A 179 17.97 -22.09 3.77
C GLY A 179 18.17 -20.89 4.71
N ASP A 180 19.42 -20.44 4.84
CA ASP A 180 19.80 -19.38 5.79
C ASP A 180 19.42 -17.95 5.35
N THR A 181 18.80 -17.82 4.16
CA THR A 181 18.45 -16.54 3.54
C THR A 181 16.96 -16.48 3.25
N LEU A 182 16.31 -15.37 3.63
CA LEU A 182 14.92 -15.08 3.26
C LEU A 182 14.81 -15.04 1.72
N PRO A 183 13.80 -15.69 1.13
CA PRO A 183 13.57 -15.59 -0.31
C PRO A 183 13.36 -14.12 -0.70
N GLU A 184 13.86 -13.74 -1.87
CA GLU A 184 13.63 -12.41 -2.42
C GLU A 184 12.11 -12.23 -2.63
N CYS A 185 11.54 -11.25 -1.95
CA CYS A 185 10.15 -10.87 -2.16
C CYS A 185 10.04 -10.20 -3.54
N LYS A 186 9.27 -10.83 -4.43
CA LYS A 186 9.00 -10.36 -5.78
C LYS A 186 7.50 -10.30 -5.97
N VAL A 187 7.05 -9.18 -6.51
CA VAL A 187 5.71 -9.04 -7.11
C VAL A 187 5.88 -9.51 -8.55
N ASP A 188 5.16 -10.56 -8.94
CA ASP A 188 5.13 -11.10 -10.31
C ASP A 188 4.34 -10.21 -11.28
#